data_AF-A0A518H228-F1
#
_entry.id   AF-A0A518H228-F1
#
_cell.length_a   1.000
_cell.length_b   1.000
_cell.length_c   1.000
_cell.angle_alpha   90.00
_cell.angle_beta   90.00
_cell.angle_gamma   90.00
#
_symmetry.space_group_name_H-M   'P 1'
#
loop_
_entity.id
_entity.type
_entity.pdbx_description
1 polymer ?
#
loop_
_entity_poly.entity_id
_entity_poly.type
_entity_poly.pdbx_seq_one_letter_code
_entity_poly.pdbx_strand_id
1 'polypeptide(L)'
;MKKRVAEQLAEMGYTGTVEEFRRVLAEVKREKYADWTDENLAFTRHQADDYCSEVRKRLSAPKLSRVAILKGLVSLRKNPVKPKPVVAQEQPVS
;
A
#
# COMPACT_ATOMS: atom_id res chain seq x y z
N MET A 1 -22.63 -4.78 10.66
CA MET A 1 -21.43 -4.03 11.10
C MET A 1 -20.38 -4.08 10.00
N LYS A 2 -19.76 -2.95 9.64
CA LYS A 2 -18.69 -2.91 8.63
C LYS A 2 -17.39 -3.36 9.32
N LYS A 3 -16.79 -4.49 8.91
CA LYS A 3 -15.51 -4.97 9.46
C LYS A 3 -14.45 -3.87 9.36
N ARG A 4 -13.60 -3.71 10.38
CA ARG A 4 -12.49 -2.75 10.35
C ARG A 4 -11.46 -3.23 9.32
N VAL A 5 -10.80 -2.29 8.65
CA VAL A 5 -9.78 -2.58 7.63
C VAL A 5 -8.70 -3.53 8.14
N ALA A 6 -8.29 -3.37 9.42
CA ALA A 6 -7.34 -4.26 10.07
C ALA A 6 -7.80 -5.72 10.10
N GLU A 7 -9.08 -5.96 10.45
CA GLU A 7 -9.65 -7.31 10.50
C GLU A 7 -9.68 -7.94 9.11
N GLN A 8 -10.07 -7.17 8.08
CA GLN A 8 -10.09 -7.65 6.71
C GLN A 8 -8.69 -8.04 6.21
N LEU A 9 -7.67 -7.23 6.52
CA LEU A 9 -6.29 -7.51 6.16
C LEU A 9 -5.77 -8.77 6.87
N ALA A 10 -6.09 -8.93 8.16
CA ALA A 10 -5.74 -10.13 8.93
C ALA A 10 -6.39 -11.40 8.36
N GLU A 11 -7.66 -11.35 7.96
CA GLU A 11 -8.35 -12.47 7.28
C GLU A 11 -7.68 -12.87 5.96
N MET A 12 -7.02 -11.92 5.29
CA MET A 12 -6.23 -12.16 4.07
C MET A 12 -4.77 -12.54 4.35
N GLY A 13 -4.41 -12.81 5.60
CA GLY A 13 -3.07 -13.25 6.00
C GLY A 13 -2.02 -12.15 6.07
N TYR A 14 -2.42 -10.88 6.12
CA TYR A 14 -1.50 -9.78 6.41
C TYR A 14 -1.40 -9.55 7.92
N THR A 15 -0.18 -9.63 8.46
CA THR A 15 0.09 -9.54 9.90
C THR A 15 0.61 -8.17 10.35
N GLY A 16 0.86 -7.25 9.40
CA GLY A 16 1.34 -5.90 9.71
C GLY A 16 0.22 -4.93 10.08
N THR A 17 0.59 -3.67 10.30
CA THR A 17 -0.37 -2.62 10.65
C THR A 17 -1.06 -2.03 9.41
N VAL A 18 -2.25 -1.44 9.61
CA VAL A 18 -2.95 -0.69 8.55
C VAL A 18 -2.12 0.50 8.06
N GLU A 19 -1.30 1.10 8.93
CA GLU A 19 -0.41 2.20 8.58
C GLU A 19 0.71 1.74 7.63
N GLU A 20 1.38 0.63 7.96
CA GLU A 20 2.38 0.02 7.07
C GLU A 20 1.77 -0.38 5.72
N PHE A 21 0.57 -0.97 5.75
CA PHE A 21 -0.15 -1.31 4.53
C PHE A 21 -0.34 -0.09 3.64
N ARG A 22 -0.88 1.00 4.20
CA ARG A 22 -1.09 2.26 3.49
C ARG A 22 0.20 2.90 3.00
N ARG A 23 1.27 2.81 3.80
CA ARG A 23 2.59 3.33 3.44
C ARG A 23 3.14 2.61 2.22
N VAL A 24 3.11 1.29 2.20
CA VAL A 24 3.62 0.50 1.07
C VAL A 24 2.82 0.79 -0.20
N LEU A 25 1.50 0.94 -0.11
CA LEU A 25 0.69 1.37 -1.26
C LEU A 25 1.17 2.71 -1.83
N ALA A 26 1.40 3.71 -0.97
CA ALA A 26 1.89 5.03 -1.39
C ALA A 26 3.32 4.96 -1.96
N GLU A 27 4.21 4.18 -1.36
CA GLU A 27 5.60 4.00 -1.82
C GLU A 27 5.64 3.32 -3.19
N VAL A 28 4.93 2.20 -3.37
CA VAL A 28 4.89 1.49 -4.67
C VAL A 28 4.31 2.39 -5.76
N LYS A 29 3.23 3.12 -5.45
CA LYS A 29 2.63 4.05 -6.42
C LYS A 29 3.62 5.16 -6.78
N ARG A 30 4.25 5.80 -5.80
CA ARG A 30 5.21 6.89 -6.02
C ARG A 30 6.41 6.43 -6.84
N GLU A 31 6.90 5.21 -6.62
CA GLU A 31 8.10 4.72 -7.31
C GLU A 31 7.83 4.27 -8.74
N LYS A 32 6.69 3.63 -9.03
CA LYS A 32 6.41 3.05 -10.35
C LYS A 32 5.37 3.81 -11.18
N TYR A 33 4.54 4.62 -10.54
CA TYR A 33 3.34 5.22 -11.13
C TYR A 33 3.13 6.66 -10.63
N ALA A 34 4.22 7.43 -10.47
CA ALA A 34 4.20 8.80 -9.94
C ALA A 34 3.21 9.72 -10.69
N ASP A 35 3.20 9.62 -12.02
CA ASP A 35 2.37 10.43 -12.91
C ASP A 35 0.93 9.93 -13.05
N TRP A 36 0.59 8.81 -12.39
CA TRP A 36 -0.72 8.18 -12.53
C TRP A 36 -1.65 8.60 -11.39
N THR A 37 -2.88 8.92 -11.76
CA THR A 37 -3.96 9.04 -10.78
C THR A 37 -4.31 7.64 -10.22
N ASP A 38 -4.81 7.59 -8.99
CA ASP A 38 -5.24 6.33 -8.35
C ASP A 38 -6.29 5.61 -9.21
N GLU A 39 -7.14 6.39 -9.87
CA GLU A 39 -8.20 5.93 -10.77
C GLU A 39 -7.61 5.29 -12.03
N ASN A 40 -6.70 5.98 -12.72
CA ASN A 40 -6.06 5.44 -13.93
C ASN A 40 -5.33 4.13 -13.64
N LEU A 41 -4.66 4.06 -12.48
CA LEU A 41 -3.96 2.85 -12.05
C LEU A 41 -4.93 1.71 -11.71
N ALA A 42 -6.08 2.02 -11.10
CA ALA A 42 -7.09 1.01 -10.76
C ALA A 42 -7.87 0.49 -11.98
N PHE A 43 -8.15 1.35 -12.98
CA PHE A 43 -8.93 1.01 -14.17
C PHE A 43 -8.11 0.32 -15.27
N THR A 44 -6.78 0.46 -15.27
CA THR A 44 -5.91 -0.17 -16.27
C THR A 44 -5.53 -1.59 -15.83
N ARG A 45 -6.10 -2.62 -16.48
CA ARG A 45 -5.98 -4.03 -16.04
C ARG A 45 -4.53 -4.47 -15.80
N HIS A 46 -3.65 -4.29 -16.79
CA HIS A 46 -2.26 -4.74 -16.72
C HIS A 46 -1.47 -4.04 -15.61
N GLN A 47 -1.60 -2.71 -15.51
CA GLN A 47 -0.87 -1.93 -14.51
C GLN A 47 -1.39 -2.17 -13.09
N ALA A 48 -2.70 -2.38 -12.95
CA ALA A 48 -3.28 -2.80 -11.68
C ALA A 48 -2.76 -4.16 -11.21
N ASP A 49 -2.56 -5.12 -12.13
CA ASP A 49 -2.00 -6.44 -11.80
C ASP A 49 -0.52 -6.36 -11.41
N ASP A 50 0.29 -5.58 -12.14
CA ASP A 50 1.70 -5.33 -11.77
C ASP A 50 1.82 -4.63 -10.41
N TYR A 51 1.05 -3.55 -10.22
CA TYR A 51 0.98 -2.82 -8.96
C TYR A 51 0.59 -3.74 -7.78
N CYS A 52 -0.46 -4.54 -7.94
CA CYS A 52 -0.88 -5.47 -6.89
C CYS A 52 0.18 -6.54 -6.60
N SER A 53 0.88 -7.01 -7.63
CA SER A 53 1.94 -8.00 -7.47
C SER A 53 3.12 -7.43 -6.70
N GLU A 54 3.53 -6.19 -6.99
CA GLU A 54 4.58 -5.48 -6.26
C GLU A 54 4.19 -5.24 -4.78
N VAL A 55 2.97 -4.80 -4.53
CA VAL A 55 2.45 -4.60 -3.17
C VAL A 55 2.48 -5.90 -2.36
N ARG A 56 2.04 -7.02 -2.94
CA ARG A 56 2.08 -8.33 -2.26
C ARG A 56 3.49 -8.76 -1.89
N LYS A 57 4.46 -8.53 -2.79
CA LYS A 57 5.88 -8.85 -2.53
C LYS A 57 6.41 -8.06 -1.34
N ARG A 58 6.20 -6.73 -1.32
CA ARG A 58 6.71 -5.87 -0.23
C ARG A 58 6.04 -6.14 1.12
N LEU A 59 4.75 -6.46 1.12
CA LEU A 59 4.02 -6.79 2.33
C LEU A 59 4.18 -8.25 2.76
N SER A 60 4.91 -9.07 1.99
CA SER A 60 4.97 -10.53 2.18
C SER A 60 3.59 -11.18 2.33
N ALA A 61 2.59 -10.66 1.61
CA ALA A 61 1.18 -11.03 1.76
C ALA A 61 0.61 -11.54 0.43
N PRO A 62 0.92 -12.78 0.01
CA PRO A 62 0.54 -13.31 -1.29
C PRO A 62 -0.97 -13.50 -1.46
N LYS A 63 -1.70 -13.71 -0.35
CA LYS A 63 -3.16 -13.93 -0.34
C LYS A 63 -3.97 -12.63 -0.40
N LEU A 64 -3.31 -11.47 -0.41
CA LEU A 64 -3.99 -10.18 -0.43
C LEU A 64 -4.70 -9.98 -1.76
N SER A 65 -6.02 -9.77 -1.69
CA SER A 65 -6.84 -9.65 -2.89
C SER A 65 -6.53 -8.35 -3.62
N ARG A 66 -6.63 -8.38 -4.96
CA ARG A 66 -6.53 -7.18 -5.80
C ARG A 66 -7.52 -6.11 -5.35
N VAL A 67 -8.74 -6.53 -5.02
CA VAL A 67 -9.80 -5.62 -4.55
C VAL A 67 -9.41 -4.90 -3.26
N ALA A 68 -8.78 -5.60 -2.30
CA ALA A 68 -8.32 -4.97 -1.06
C ALA A 68 -7.20 -3.95 -1.31
N ILE A 69 -6.24 -4.28 -2.17
CA ILE A 69 -5.13 -3.38 -2.55
C ILE A 69 -5.67 -2.11 -3.22
N LEU A 70 -6.51 -2.26 -4.24
CA LEU A 70 -7.05 -1.13 -5.00
C LEU A 70 -8.02 -0.26 -4.16
N LYS A 71 -8.87 -0.88 -3.32
CA LYS A 71 -9.70 -0.12 -2.37
C LYS A 71 -8.85 0.61 -1.34
N GLY A 72 -7.75 0.00 -0.89
CA GLY A 72 -6.77 0.63 -0.03
C GLY A 72 -6.16 1.88 -0.67
N LEU A 73 -5.74 1.75 -1.94
CA LEU A 73 -5.16 2.84 -2.73
C LEU A 73 -6.15 4.02 -2.87
N VAL A 74 -7.39 3.75 -3.27
CA VAL A 74 -8.42 4.80 -3.39
C VAL A 74 -8.72 5.45 -2.03
N SER A 75 -8.63 4.68 -0.94
CA SER A 75 -8.84 5.19 0.41
C SER A 75 -7.72 6.10 0.91
N LEU A 76 -6.49 6.01 0.35
CA LEU A 76 -5.38 6.92 0.67
C LEU A 76 -5.72 8.36 0.35
N ARG A 77 -6.47 8.62 -0.73
CA ARG A 77 -6.91 9.97 -1.10
C ARG A 77 -7.73 10.62 0.01
N LYS A 78 -8.53 9.83 0.73
CA LYS A 78 -9.38 10.32 1.83
C LYS A 78 -8.63 10.40 3.15
N ASN A 79 -7.52 9.69 3.29
CA ASN A 79 -6.77 9.61 4.52
C ASN A 79 -5.27 9.48 4.20
N PRO A 80 -4.62 10.60 3.83
CA PRO A 80 -3.24 10.58 3.38
C PRO A 80 -2.32 10.08 4.48
N VAL A 81 -1.36 9.23 4.12
CA VAL A 81 -0.30 8.79 5.05
C VAL A 81 0.58 9.99 5.33
N LYS A 82 0.75 10.35 6.61
CA LYS A 82 1.75 11.34 6.98
C LYS A 82 3.12 10.79 6.57
N PRO A 83 3.93 11.53 5.81
CA PRO A 83 5.29 11.09 5.54
C PRO A 83 6.00 10.89 6.88
N LYS A 84 6.70 9.75 7.07
CA LYS A 84 7.63 9.64 8.20
C LYS A 84 8.61 10.82 8.07
N PRO A 85 8.93 11.53 9.17
CA PRO A 85 10.18 12.27 9.18
C PRO A 85 11.26 11.26 8.82
N VAL A 86 12.09 11.59 7.82
CA VAL A 86 13.32 10.85 7.56
C VAL A 86 14.05 10.81 8.90
N VAL A 87 14.06 9.63 9.52
CA VAL A 87 14.93 9.38 10.66
C VAL A 87 16.32 9.53 10.06
N ALA A 88 16.95 10.68 10.32
CA ALA A 88 18.35 10.87 10.06
C ALA A 88 19.04 9.67 10.70
N GLN A 89 19.57 8.78 9.87
CA GLN A 89 20.50 7.77 10.35
C GLN A 89 21.65 8.57 10.94
N GLU A 90 21.72 8.62 12.28
CA GLU A 90 22.93 9.00 12.97
C GLU A 90 24.01 8.06 12.46
N GLN A 91 24.90 8.58 11.61
CA GLN A 91 26.13 7.90 11.25
C GLN A 91 27.00 7.89 12.52
N PRO A 92 27.38 6.73 13.07
CA PRO A 92 28.49 6.68 14.00
C PRO A 92 29.75 6.74 13.14
N VAL A 93 30.38 7.92 13.03
CA VAL A 93 31.77 7.99 12.57
C VAL A 93 32.65 8.10 13.80
N SER A 94 33.61 7.18 13.84
CA SER A 94 34.56 6.91 14.92
C SER A 94 35.54 8.04 15.19
#